data_AF-A0A9C8ML20-F1
#
_entry.id   AF-A0A9C8ML20-F1
#
_cell.length_a   1.000
_cell.length_b   1.000
_cell.length_c   1.000
_cell.angle_alpha   90.00
_cell.angle_beta   90.00
_cell.angle_gamma   90.00
#
_symmetry.space_group_name_H-M   'P 1'
#
loop_
_entity.id
_entity.type
_entity.pdbx_description
1 polymer ?
#
loop_
_entity_poly.entity_id
_entity_poly.type
_entity_poly.pdbx_seq_one_letter_code
_entity_poly.pdbx_strand_id
1 'polypeptide(L)' 'MNKKAQELELRNIMQGLEEFATFMSFRANSTGLRILSVESVDQPQHVQPKQQTARILNIPHQSLNKSLSFQDREYH' A
#
# COMPACT_ATOMS: atom_id res chain seq x y z
N MET A 1 29.35 3.45 -0.91
CA MET A 1 28.68 4.38 -1.85
C MET A 1 28.82 5.80 -1.32
N ASN A 2 29.07 6.78 -2.19
CA ASN A 2 29.25 8.18 -1.80
C ASN A 2 27.88 8.81 -1.50
N LYS A 3 27.71 9.47 -0.35
CA LYS A 3 26.44 10.11 0.06
C LYS A 3 25.91 11.08 -1.00
N LYS A 4 26.81 11.80 -1.67
CA LYS A 4 26.45 12.73 -2.76
C LYS A 4 25.86 12.01 -3.98
N ALA A 5 26.34 10.81 -4.29
CA ALA A 5 25.82 10.02 -5.40
C ALA A 5 24.41 9.50 -5.07
N GLN A 6 24.17 9.09 -3.82
CA GLN A 6 22.85 8.65 -3.36
C GLN A 6 21.82 9.79 -3.36
N GLU A 7 22.23 10.98 -2.92
CA GLU A 7 21.34 12.16 -2.98
C GLU A 7 20.99 12.52 -4.43
N LEU A 8 21.95 12.45 -5.35
CA LEU A 8 21.72 12.72 -6.76
C LEU A 8 20.77 11.68 -7.37
N GLU A 9 20.96 10.41 -7.06
CA GLU A 9 20.07 9.32 -7.48
C GLU A 9 18.65 9.53 -6.96
N LEU A 10 18.50 9.88 -5.67
CA LEU A 10 17.21 10.19 -5.07
C LEU A 10 16.51 11.35 -5.80
N ARG A 11 17.23 12.44 -6.07
CA ARG A 11 16.69 13.60 -6.80
C ARG A 11 16.20 13.20 -8.20
N ASN A 12 16.97 12.38 -8.93
CA ASN A 12 16.57 11.90 -10.26
C ASN A 12 15.30 11.05 -10.20
N ILE A 13 15.19 10.18 -9.20
CA ILE A 13 14.00 9.34 -8.99
C ILE A 13 12.78 10.22 -8.69
N MET A 14 12.91 11.16 -7.75
CA MET A 14 11.82 12.06 -7.36
C MET A 14 11.31 12.87 -8.55
N GLN A 15 12.21 13.40 -9.38
CA GLN A 15 11.84 14.11 -10.60
C GLN A 15 11.04 13.23 -11.56
N GLY A 16 11.50 12.00 -11.83
CA GLY A 16 10.79 11.08 -12.71
C GLY A 16 9.39 10.72 -12.19
N LEU A 17 9.22 10.63 -10.87
CA LEU A 17 7.93 10.36 -10.24
C LEU A 17 6.95 11.55 -10.34
N GLU A 18 7.45 12.78 -10.23
CA GLU A 18 6.63 14.00 -10.43
C GLU A 18 6.12 14.10 -11.88
N GLU A 19 7.01 13.82 -12.85
CA GLU A 19 6.65 13.76 -14.27
C GLU A 19 5.62 12.66 -14.54
N PHE A 20 5.81 11.47 -13.94
CA PHE A 20 4.87 10.36 -14.03
C PHE A 20 3.50 10.69 -13.43
N ALA A 21 3.46 11.30 -12.25
CA ALA A 21 2.22 11.71 -11.59
C ALA A 21 1.41 12.69 -12.45
N THR A 22 2.12 13.62 -13.11
CA THR A 22 1.53 14.59 -14.03
C THR A 22 0.95 13.89 -15.26
N PHE A 23 1.71 12.97 -15.87
CA PHE A 23 1.27 12.20 -17.03
C PHE A 23 0.02 11.34 -16.72
N MET A 24 0.06 10.63 -15.59
CA MET A 24 -1.08 9.83 -15.13
C MET A 24 -2.31 10.70 -14.90
N SER A 25 -2.14 11.88 -14.29
CA SER A 25 -3.24 12.82 -14.06
C SER A 25 -3.86 13.37 -15.35
N PHE A 26 -3.09 13.47 -16.45
CA PHE A 26 -3.61 13.90 -17.75
C PHE A 26 -4.42 12.80 -18.47
N ARG A 27 -4.11 11.52 -18.25
CA ARG A 27 -4.72 10.38 -18.97
C ARG A 27 -5.76 9.60 -18.15
N ALA A 28 -5.73 9.70 -16.81
CA ALA A 28 -6.54 8.87 -15.93
C ALA A 28 -7.97 9.42 -15.78
N ASN A 29 -8.84 9.08 -16.72
CA ASN A 29 -10.29 9.31 -16.59
C ASN A 29 -11.06 8.04 -16.14
N SER A 30 -10.35 6.95 -15.83
CA SER A 30 -10.96 5.62 -15.63
C SER A 30 -10.88 5.05 -14.20
N THR A 31 -9.98 5.53 -13.36
CA THR A 31 -9.76 4.96 -12.01
C THR A 31 -10.23 5.87 -10.87
N GLY A 32 -10.56 7.15 -11.13
CA GLY A 32 -10.94 8.11 -10.10
C GLY A 32 -9.83 8.46 -9.10
N LEU A 33 -8.59 8.03 -9.35
CA LEU A 33 -7.43 8.25 -8.50
C LEU A 33 -6.51 9.31 -9.12
N ARG A 34 -6.07 10.27 -8.31
CA ARG A 34 -5.11 11.32 -8.71
C ARG A 34 -3.94 11.33 -7.74
N ILE A 35 -2.73 11.33 -8.26
CA ILE A 35 -1.50 11.51 -7.47
C ILE A 35 -1.36 13.01 -7.17
N LEU A 36 -1.30 13.37 -5.88
CA LEU A 36 -1.21 14.77 -5.43
C LEU A 36 0.23 15.17 -5.09
N SER A 37 0.99 14.26 -4.50
CA SER A 37 2.37 14.48 -4.10
C SER A 37 3.14 13.15 -4.13
N VAL A 38 4.46 13.28 -4.27
CA VAL A 38 5.42 12.19 -4.14
C VAL A 38 6.38 12.62 -3.05
N GLU A 39 6.69 11.71 -2.13
CA GLU A 39 7.69 11.92 -1.08
C GLU A 39 8.53 10.65 -0.92
N SER A 40 9.82 10.81 -0.66
CA SER A 40 10.67 9.69 -0.23
C SER A 40 10.66 9.61 1.28
N VAL A 41 10.37 8.42 1.82
CA VAL A 41 10.53 8.14 3.25
C VAL A 41 11.83 7.39 3.48
N ASP A 42 12.68 7.89 4.39
CA ASP A 42 13.83 7.13 4.87
C ASP A 42 13.30 5.92 5.66
N GLN A 43 13.29 4.75 5.02
CA GLN A 43 12.99 3.52 5.73
C GLN A 43 14.20 3.24 6.66
N PRO A 44 14.02 3.20 7.99
CA PRO A 44 15.11 2.85 8.88
C PRO A 44 15.59 1.48 8.46
N GLN A 45 16.88 1.37 8.12
CA GLN A 45 17.49 0.12 7.67
C GLN A 45 17.03 -1.00 8.58
N HIS A 46 16.25 -1.91 7.99
CA HIS A 46 15.77 -3.17 8.51
C HIS A 46 16.54 -3.62 9.76
N VAL A 47 16.02 -3.25 10.93
CA VAL A 47 16.42 -3.90 12.19
C VAL A 47 16.05 -5.35 11.97
N GLN A 48 17.07 -6.23 11.97
CA GLN A 48 16.91 -7.66 11.73
C GLN A 48 15.63 -8.18 12.38
N PRO A 49 14.84 -9.06 11.73
CA PRO A 49 13.66 -9.61 12.34
C PRO A 49 14.12 -10.40 13.55
N LYS A 50 13.98 -9.81 14.75
CA LYS A 50 13.92 -10.58 15.98
C LYS A 50 12.81 -11.59 15.72
N GLN A 51 13.16 -12.87 15.71
CA GLN A 51 12.22 -13.97 15.58
C GLN A 51 11.18 -13.84 16.69
N GLN A 52 10.06 -13.16 16.41
CA GLN A 52 8.89 -13.18 17.26
C GLN A 52 8.20 -14.50 16.95
N THR A 53 8.47 -15.50 17.78
CA THR A 53 7.67 -16.72 17.82
C THR A 53 6.25 -16.31 18.22
N ALA A 54 5.37 -16.20 17.21
CA ALA A 54 3.96 -15.95 17.46
C ALA A 54 3.43 -17.10 18.31
N ARG A 55 3.02 -16.79 19.54
CA ARG A 55 2.41 -17.76 20.45
C ARG A 55 1.00 -18.03 19.92
N ILE A 56 0.84 -19.13 19.18
CA ILE A 56 -0.45 -19.57 18.64
C ILE A 56 -1.37 -19.89 19.82
N LEU A 57 -2.43 -19.10 19.97
CA LEU A 57 -3.53 -19.39 20.89
C LEU A 57 -4.62 -20.10 20.09
N ASN A 58 -4.82 -21.39 20.36
CA ASN A 58 -5.92 -22.16 19.76
C ASN A 58 -7.27 -21.64 20.31
N ILE A 59 -8.05 -21.02 19.43
CA ILE A 59 -9.44 -20.65 19.71
C ILE A 59 -10.32 -21.87 19.37
N PRO A 60 -11.08 -22.44 20.32
CA PRO A 60 -11.95 -23.57 20.02
C PRO A 60 -13.08 -23.15 19.07
N HIS A 61 -13.27 -23.93 18.00
CA HIS A 61 -14.33 -23.72 17.01
C HIS A 61 -15.71 -23.92 17.67
N GLN A 62 -16.43 -22.83 17.91
CA GLN A 62 -17.86 -22.90 18.18
C GLN A 62 -18.60 -23.07 16.85
N SER A 63 -19.36 -24.15 16.71
CA SER A 63 -20.17 -24.44 15.53
C SER A 63 -21.29 -23.40 15.39
N LEU A 64 -21.08 -22.39 14.55
CA LEU A 64 -22.12 -21.45 14.16
C LEU A 64 -22.99 -22.08 13.07
N ASN A 65 -23.96 -22.90 13.48
CA ASN A 65 -25.12 -23.22 12.67
C ASN A 65 -25.99 -21.95 12.57
N LYS A 66 -25.61 -21.01 11.70
CA LYS A 66 -26.47 -19.88 11.30
C LYS A 66 -26.61 -19.90 9.80
N SER A 67 -27.73 -20.45 9.33
CA SER A 67 -28.15 -20.41 7.94
C SER A 67 -28.20 -18.95 7.47
N LEU A 68 -27.41 -18.61 6.45
CA LEU A 68 -27.47 -17.32 5.78
C LEU A 68 -28.64 -17.36 4.79
N SER A 69 -29.74 -16.67 5.10
CA SER A 69 -30.79 -16.36 4.13
C SER A 69 -30.54 -14.96 3.58
N PHE A 70 -30.39 -14.85 2.25
CA PHE A 70 -30.33 -13.58 1.55
C PHE A 70 -31.75 -13.16 1.17
N GLN A 71 -32.16 -11.97 1.61
CA GLN A 71 -33.38 -11.32 1.13
C GLN A 71 -32.96 -10.36 0.02
N ASP A 72 -33.12 -10.79 -1.24
CA ASP A 72 -33.03 -9.91 -2.40
C ASP A 72 -34.08 -8.80 -2.25
N ARG A 73 -33.64 -7.54 -2.28
CA ARG A 73 -34.55 -6.40 -2.49
C ARG A 73 -34.49 -6.06 -3.96
N GLU A 74 -35.56 -6.41 -4.67
CA GLU A 74 -35.90 -5.91 -5.99
C GLU A 74 -35.85 -4.36 -6.00
N TYR A 75 -35.17 -3.80 -6.99
CA TYR A 75 -35.13 -2.38 -7.30
C TYR A 75 -36.41 -1.97 -8.04
N HIS A 76 -37.05 -0.89 -7.62
CA HIS A 76 -38.08 -0.18 -8.38
C HIS A 76 -37.49 1.00 -9.13
#